data_AF-A0A101XM88-F1
#
_entry.id   AF-A0A101XM88-F1
#
_cell.length_a   1.000
_cell.length_b   1.000
_cell.length_c   1.000
_cell.angle_alpha   90.00
_cell.angle_beta   90.00
_cell.angle_gamma   90.00
#
_symmetry.space_group_name_H-M   'P 1'
#
loop_
_entity.id
_entity.type
_entity.pdbx_description
1 polymer ?
#
loop_
_entity_poly.entity_id
_entity_poly.type
_entity_poly.pdbx_seq_one_letter_code
_entity_poly.pdbx_strand_id
1 'polypeptide(L)'
;MIEDYNPWWISRDRISELEIYRRFEEAEVKWIPDAIDKISFTPFSLNFLFGPRQVGKSTALLLTIKGLLDEGVNPKAIFYYSCDMLADYRELDEVLGDFIKVKRMNNVRSAYIFLDEITYPRE
;
A
#
# COMPACT_ATOMS: atom_id res chain seq x y z
N MET A 1 -11.49 1.68 -9.19
CA MET A 1 -10.33 1.46 -10.10
C MET A 1 -9.07 1.49 -9.25
N ILE A 2 -7.95 0.91 -9.70
CA ILE A 2 -6.73 0.82 -8.87
C ILE A 2 -6.21 2.20 -8.43
N GLU A 3 -6.51 3.26 -9.19
CA GLU A 3 -6.18 4.66 -8.90
C GLU A 3 -6.85 5.18 -7.62
N ASP A 4 -8.04 4.70 -7.28
CA ASP A 4 -8.79 5.15 -6.09
C ASP A 4 -8.05 4.75 -4.80
N TYR A 5 -7.34 3.63 -4.83
CA TYR A 5 -6.47 3.17 -3.75
C TYR A 5 -5.10 3.85 -3.74
N ASN A 6 -4.72 4.50 -4.84
CA ASN A 6 -3.39 5.07 -5.06
C ASN A 6 -3.45 6.56 -5.43
N PRO A 7 -4.11 7.42 -4.64
CA PRO A 7 -4.29 8.83 -5.00
C PRO A 7 -2.95 9.60 -5.14
N TRP A 8 -1.88 9.13 -4.50
CA TRP A 8 -0.52 9.66 -4.65
C TRP A 8 0.03 9.58 -6.07
N TRP A 9 -0.53 8.71 -6.92
CA TRP A 9 -0.19 8.63 -8.34
C TRP A 9 -0.48 9.92 -9.12
N ILE A 10 -1.34 10.79 -8.59
CA ILE A 10 -1.65 12.11 -9.17
C ILE A 10 -0.78 13.18 -8.50
N SER A 11 -0.73 13.19 -7.17
CA SER A 11 0.19 14.03 -6.40
C SER A 11 0.46 13.42 -5.03
N ARG A 12 1.70 13.47 -4.56
CA ARG A 12 2.17 12.83 -3.31
C ARG A 12 1.30 13.19 -2.10
N ASP A 13 0.85 14.44 -2.02
CA ASP A 13 0.07 14.95 -0.88
C ASP A 13 -1.33 14.33 -0.78
N ARG A 14 -1.83 13.74 -1.87
CA ARG A 14 -3.15 13.10 -1.92
C ARG A 14 -3.24 11.81 -1.11
N ILE A 15 -2.14 11.32 -0.53
CA ILE A 15 -2.22 10.29 0.51
C ILE A 15 -3.12 10.71 1.69
N SER A 16 -3.22 12.01 1.96
CA SER A 16 -4.13 12.59 2.95
C SER A 16 -5.63 12.43 2.63
N GLU A 17 -5.96 12.01 1.40
CA GLU A 17 -7.33 11.71 1.00
C GLU A 17 -7.82 10.37 1.54
N LEU A 18 -6.89 9.46 1.86
CA LEU A 18 -7.22 8.16 2.43
C LEU A 18 -7.72 8.30 3.87
N GLU A 19 -8.88 7.73 4.15
CA GLU A 19 -9.55 7.83 5.45
C GLU A 19 -8.65 7.36 6.61
N ILE A 20 -7.97 6.22 6.44
CA ILE A 20 -7.08 5.66 7.47
C ILE A 20 -5.93 6.63 7.77
N TYR A 21 -5.36 7.28 6.75
CA TYR A 21 -4.29 8.26 6.94
C TYR A 21 -4.82 9.51 7.64
N ARG A 22 -5.97 10.03 7.20
CA ARG A 22 -6.63 11.18 7.84
C ARG A 22 -6.91 10.93 9.32
N ARG A 23 -7.45 9.76 9.66
CA ARG A 23 -7.72 9.37 11.05
C ARG A 23 -6.44 9.31 11.89
N PHE A 24 -5.33 8.86 11.30
CA PHE A 24 -4.03 8.92 11.96
C PHE A 24 -3.59 10.38 12.19
N GLU A 25 -3.69 11.25 11.18
CA GLU A 25 -3.36 12.69 11.26
C GLU A 25 -4.27 13.50 12.21
N GLU A 26 -5.49 13.05 12.46
CA GLU A 26 -6.41 13.70 13.40
C GLU A 26 -6.28 13.17 14.84
N ALA A 27 -5.69 11.99 15.04
CA ALA A 27 -5.52 11.40 16.37
C ALA A 27 -4.67 12.28 17.30
N GLU A 28 -5.10 12.45 18.55
CA GLU A 28 -4.34 13.20 19.58
C GLU A 28 -2.96 12.58 19.82
N VAL A 29 -2.88 11.25 19.75
CA VAL A 29 -1.64 10.49 19.90
C VAL A 29 -1.27 9.87 18.57
N LYS A 30 -0.12 10.29 18.03
CA LYS A 30 0.51 9.69 16.84
C LYS A 30 1.24 8.41 17.23
N TRP A 31 0.50 7.31 17.39
CA TRP A 31 1.12 6.02 17.61
C TRP A 31 1.68 5.47 16.28
N ILE A 32 3.00 5.34 16.21
CA ILE A 32 3.71 4.76 15.07
C ILE A 32 3.97 3.27 15.39
N PRO A 33 3.44 2.32 14.61
CA PRO A 33 3.67 0.90 14.86
C PRO A 33 5.13 0.49 14.65
N ASP A 34 5.76 -0.11 15.66
CA ASP A 34 7.15 -0.65 15.59
C ASP A 34 7.36 -1.68 14.47
N ALA A 35 6.29 -2.22 13.91
CA ALA A 35 6.36 -3.14 12.78
C ALA A 35 6.95 -2.48 11.52
N ILE A 36 6.82 -1.15 11.37
CA ILE A 36 7.35 -0.40 10.23
C ILE A 36 8.87 -0.58 10.13
N ASP A 37 9.58 -0.50 11.26
CA ASP A 37 11.05 -0.60 11.32
C ASP A 37 11.58 -2.00 10.96
N LYS A 38 10.69 -3.00 10.89
CA LYS A 38 11.03 -4.40 10.58
C LYS A 38 10.78 -4.75 9.11
N ILE A 39 10.17 -3.85 8.34
CA ILE A 39 9.87 -4.09 6.92
C ILE A 39 11.18 -3.94 6.14
N SER A 40 11.61 -5.03 5.48
CA SER A 40 12.74 -4.94 4.56
C SER A 40 12.30 -4.29 3.24
N PHE A 41 13.10 -3.34 2.76
CA PHE A 41 12.97 -2.74 1.42
C PHE A 41 14.06 -3.18 0.45
N THR A 42 14.88 -4.18 0.82
CA THR A 42 15.86 -4.75 -0.09
C THR A 42 15.14 -5.38 -1.29
N PRO A 43 15.60 -5.17 -2.53
CA PRO A 43 14.94 -5.73 -3.71
C PRO A 43 14.64 -7.24 -3.56
N PHE A 44 13.44 -7.64 -4.01
CA PHE A 44 12.89 -9.00 -3.87
C PHE A 44 12.57 -9.45 -2.44
N SER A 45 12.49 -8.53 -1.47
CA SER A 45 11.94 -8.81 -0.15
C SER A 45 10.43 -9.09 -0.24
N LEU A 46 9.98 -10.18 0.38
CA LEU A 46 8.58 -10.46 0.67
C LEU A 46 8.38 -10.36 2.19
N ASN A 47 7.58 -9.39 2.61
CA ASN A 47 7.28 -9.17 4.02
C ASN A 47 5.83 -9.56 4.29
N PHE A 48 5.59 -10.21 5.43
CA PHE A 48 4.25 -10.49 5.89
C PHE A 48 3.96 -9.77 7.20
N LEU A 49 2.89 -8.96 7.20
CA LEU A 49 2.42 -8.26 8.38
C LEU A 49 1.15 -8.92 8.90
N PHE A 50 1.30 -9.80 9.89
CA PHE A 50 0.18 -10.52 10.52
C PHE A 50 -0.09 -10.03 11.95
N GLY A 51 -1.35 -10.17 12.38
CA GLY A 51 -1.74 -9.85 13.75
C GLY A 51 -3.26 -9.69 13.88
N PRO A 52 -3.78 -9.57 15.12
CA PRO A 52 -5.21 -9.43 15.40
C PRO A 52 -5.85 -8.24 14.66
N ARG A 53 -7.19 -8.23 14.56
CA ARG A 53 -7.91 -7.08 13.99
C ARG A 53 -7.68 -5.84 14.86
N GLN A 54 -7.65 -4.65 14.23
CA GLN A 54 -7.55 -3.35 14.91
C GLN A 54 -6.24 -3.09 15.68
N VAL A 55 -5.15 -3.80 15.38
CA VAL A 55 -3.80 -3.53 15.95
C VAL A 55 -2.98 -2.52 15.13
N GLY A 56 -3.59 -1.85 14.15
CA GLY A 56 -2.93 -0.83 13.32
C GLY A 56 -2.09 -1.33 12.15
N LYS A 57 -2.38 -2.54 11.63
CA LYS A 57 -1.68 -3.10 10.46
C LYS A 57 -1.83 -2.24 9.20
N SER A 58 -3.06 -1.93 8.80
CA SER A 58 -3.35 -1.06 7.64
C SER A 58 -2.73 0.34 7.81
N THR A 59 -2.76 0.87 9.03
CA THR A 59 -2.05 2.12 9.37
C THR A 59 -0.56 1.99 9.16
N ALA A 60 0.07 0.89 9.59
CA ALA A 60 1.50 0.64 9.35
C ALA A 60 1.84 0.61 7.85
N LEU A 61 1.01 -0.04 7.02
CA LEU A 61 1.20 -0.05 5.56
C LEU A 61 1.13 1.36 4.98
N LEU A 62 0.13 2.16 5.34
CA LEU A 62 -0.02 3.52 4.82
C LEU A 62 1.05 4.49 5.32
N LEU A 63 1.48 4.37 6.58
CA LEU A 63 2.60 5.14 7.10
C LEU A 63 3.91 4.77 6.42
N THR A 64 4.09 3.48 6.09
CA THR A 64 5.22 3.02 5.28
C THR A 64 5.21 3.66 3.89
N ILE A 65 4.05 3.66 3.22
CA ILE A 65 3.87 4.33 1.93
C ILE A 65 4.18 5.82 2.04
N LYS A 66 3.71 6.50 3.09
CA LYS A 66 4.03 7.91 3.36
C LYS A 66 5.54 8.13 3.48
N GLY A 67 6.24 7.29 4.24
CA GLY A 67 7.69 7.35 4.37
C GLY A 67 8.40 7.23 3.01
N LEU A 68 8.01 6.25 2.19
CA LEU A 68 8.57 6.09 0.83
C LEU A 68 8.31 7.33 -0.05
N LEU A 69 7.12 7.93 0.02
CA LEU A 69 6.80 9.15 -0.72
C LEU A 69 7.67 10.33 -0.26
N ASP A 70 7.92 10.45 1.04
CA ASP A 70 8.74 11.50 1.65
C ASP A 70 10.23 11.36 1.32
N GLU A 71 10.72 10.13 1.23
CA GLU A 71 12.07 9.79 0.73
C GLU A 71 12.26 10.09 -0.76
N GLY A 72 11.18 10.48 -1.45
CA GLY A 72 11.22 10.91 -2.83
C GLY A 72 11.09 9.78 -3.85
N VAL A 73 10.64 8.58 -3.42
CA VAL A 73 10.33 7.47 -4.32
C VAL A 73 9.30 7.94 -5.38
N ASN A 74 9.44 7.41 -6.60
CA ASN A 74 8.48 7.68 -7.66
C ASN A 74 7.09 7.16 -7.22
N PRO A 75 6.04 8.01 -7.18
CA PRO A 75 4.70 7.58 -6.76
C PRO A 75 4.16 6.39 -7.56
N LYS A 76 4.49 6.31 -8.85
CA LYS A 76 4.10 5.21 -9.75
C LYS A 76 4.83 3.89 -9.46
N ALA A 77 5.84 3.92 -8.59
CA ALA A 77 6.53 2.74 -8.09
C ALA A 77 5.92 2.20 -6.79
N ILE A 78 4.93 2.89 -6.20
CA ILE A 78 4.29 2.47 -4.97
C ILE A 78 2.83 2.11 -5.27
N PHE A 79 2.46 0.88 -4.99
CA PHE A 79 1.12 0.36 -5.21
C PHE A 79 0.54 -0.20 -3.92
N TYR A 80 -0.68 0.23 -3.62
CA TYR A 80 -1.52 -0.25 -2.54
C TYR A 80 -2.83 -0.77 -3.09
N TYR A 81 -3.33 -1.86 -2.53
CA TYR A 81 -4.66 -2.36 -2.82
C TYR A 81 -5.25 -3.06 -1.60
N SER A 82 -6.53 -2.83 -1.33
CA SER A 82 -7.31 -3.59 -0.36
C SER A 82 -7.97 -4.77 -1.05
N CYS A 83 -7.64 -5.99 -0.61
CA CYS A 83 -8.11 -7.23 -1.23
C CYS A 83 -9.45 -7.74 -0.65
N ASP A 84 -10.08 -6.98 0.26
CA ASP A 84 -11.34 -7.34 0.94
C ASP A 84 -12.54 -7.51 0.00
N MET A 85 -12.52 -6.82 -1.14
CA MET A 85 -13.57 -6.86 -2.16
C MET A 85 -13.30 -7.84 -3.31
N LEU A 86 -12.14 -8.51 -3.33
CA LEU A 86 -11.80 -9.47 -4.38
C LEU A 86 -12.46 -10.82 -4.11
N ALA A 87 -13.05 -11.42 -5.13
CA ALA A 87 -13.70 -12.72 -5.03
C ALA A 87 -12.68 -13.87 -4.99
N ASP A 88 -11.69 -13.84 -5.90
CA ASP A 88 -10.73 -14.93 -6.11
C ASP A 88 -9.35 -14.42 -6.57
N TYR A 89 -8.40 -15.37 -6.68
CA TYR A 89 -7.04 -15.08 -7.13
C TYR A 89 -6.95 -14.55 -8.58
N ARG A 90 -7.97 -14.77 -9.41
CA ARG A 90 -7.96 -14.29 -10.81
C ARG A 90 -8.21 -12.80 -10.86
N GLU A 91 -9.13 -12.30 -10.03
CA GLU A 91 -9.32 -10.85 -9.88
C GLU A 91 -8.06 -10.18 -9.32
N LEU A 92 -7.34 -10.83 -8.40
CA LEU A 92 -6.04 -10.35 -7.94
C LEU A 92 -5.00 -10.31 -9.08
N ASP A 93 -4.93 -11.34 -9.91
CA ASP A 93 -4.04 -11.38 -11.08
C ASP A 93 -4.36 -10.23 -12.07
N GLU A 94 -5.64 -9.95 -12.31
CA GLU A 94 -6.08 -8.82 -13.13
C GLU A 94 -5.63 -7.47 -12.56
N VAL A 95 -5.84 -7.26 -11.25
CA VAL A 95 -5.43 -6.03 -10.54
C VAL A 95 -3.91 -5.84 -10.61
N LEU A 96 -3.12 -6.90 -10.38
CA LEU A 96 -1.67 -6.84 -10.48
C LEU A 96 -1.21 -6.61 -11.92
N GLY A 97 -1.89 -7.23 -12.88
CA GLY A 97 -1.67 -7.03 -14.31
C GLY A 97 -1.87 -5.57 -14.73
N ASP A 98 -2.92 -4.91 -14.23
CA ASP A 98 -3.17 -3.50 -14.48
C ASP A 98 -2.09 -2.60 -13.86
N PHE A 99 -1.65 -2.88 -12.63
CA PHE A 99 -0.52 -2.17 -12.05
C PHE A 99 0.78 -2.35 -12.86
N ILE A 100 1.05 -3.55 -13.39
CA ILE A 100 2.22 -3.79 -14.26
C ILE A 100 2.17 -2.91 -15.51
N LYS A 101 0.98 -2.70 -16.11
CA LYS A 101 0.81 -1.77 -17.24
C LYS A 101 1.17 -0.34 -16.84
N VAL A 102 0.69 0.13 -15.68
CA VAL A 102 1.02 1.45 -15.11
C VAL A 102 2.53 1.60 -14.94
N LYS A 103 3.22 0.61 -14.36
CA LYS A 103 4.69 0.64 -14.21
C LYS A 103 5.41 0.81 -15.55
N ARG A 104 5.03 0.02 -16.55
CA ARG A 104 5.65 0.04 -17.89
C ARG A 104 5.49 1.40 -18.55
N MET A 105 4.28 1.97 -18.51
CA MET A 105 4.00 3.30 -19.08
C MET A 105 4.78 4.42 -18.41
N ASN A 106 5.17 4.25 -17.14
CA ASN A 106 5.89 5.25 -16.35
C ASN A 106 7.40 4.94 -16.21
N ASN A 107 7.94 4.01 -17.01
CA ASN A 107 9.35 3.59 -16.97
C ASN A 107 9.84 3.15 -15.57
N VAL A 108 8.95 2.59 -14.76
CA VAL A 108 9.26 2.12 -13.41
C VAL A 108 9.82 0.70 -13.46
N ARG A 109 11.07 0.52 -13.03
CA ARG A 109 11.76 -0.78 -13.02
C ARG A 109 11.40 -1.60 -11.77
N SER A 110 11.68 -1.08 -10.58
CA SER A 110 11.33 -1.68 -9.29
C SER A 110 10.05 -1.06 -8.72
N ALA A 111 9.29 -1.82 -7.91
CA ALA A 111 8.11 -1.30 -7.24
C ALA A 111 7.94 -1.90 -5.85
N TYR A 112 7.24 -1.16 -5.00
CA TYR A 112 6.72 -1.56 -3.71
C TYR A 112 5.23 -1.90 -3.88
N ILE A 113 4.85 -3.10 -3.46
CA ILE A 113 3.49 -3.63 -3.58
C ILE A 113 2.99 -3.91 -2.16
N PHE A 114 1.93 -3.22 -1.76
CA PHE A 114 1.26 -3.33 -0.47
C PHE A 114 -0.13 -3.90 -0.71
N LEU A 115 -0.38 -5.11 -0.20
CA LEU A 115 -1.68 -5.78 -0.31
C LEU A 115 -2.26 -5.91 1.08
N ASP A 116 -3.35 -5.18 1.35
CA ASP A 116 -4.07 -5.28 2.62
C ASP A 116 -5.17 -6.35 2.51
N GLU A 117 -5.46 -7.02 3.63
CA GLU A 117 -6.47 -8.08 3.70
C GLU A 117 -6.32 -9.18 2.62
N ILE A 118 -5.07 -9.51 2.25
CA ILE A 118 -4.72 -10.49 1.19
C ILE A 118 -5.24 -11.92 1.43
N THR A 119 -5.75 -12.21 2.64
CA THR A 119 -6.33 -13.52 2.98
C THR A 119 -7.81 -13.65 2.59
N TYR A 120 -8.44 -12.61 2.05
CA TYR A 120 -9.85 -12.62 1.63
C TYR A 120 -10.13 -13.32 0.28
N PRO A 121 -9.34 -13.10 -0.80
CA PRO A 121 -9.57 -13.77 -2.08
C PRO A 121 -9.49 -15.28 -1.93
N ARG A 122 -10.42 -16.01 -2.56
CA ARG A 122 -10.44 -17.49 -2.54
C ARG A 122 -9.55 -18.10 -3.63
N GLU A 123 -9.17 -19.35 -3.40
CA GLU A 123 -8.66 -20.26 -4.45
C GLU A 123 -9.72 -20.60 -5.49
#